data_AF-A0A6J3J2V7-F1
#
_entry.id   AF-A0A6J3J2V7-F1
#
_cell.length_a   1.000
_cell.length_b   1.000
_cell.length_c   1.000
_cell.angle_alpha   90.00
_cell.angle_beta   90.00
_cell.angle_gamma   90.00
#
_symmetry.space_group_name_H-M   'P 1'
#
loop_
_entity.id
_entity.type
_entity.pdbx_description
1 polymer ?
#
loop_
_entity_poly.entity_id
_entity_poly.type
_entity_poly.pdbx_seq_one_letter_code
_entity_poly.pdbx_strand_id
1 'polypeptide(L)'
;MSLLITWFVFTLGEKIILRLCSTEEETAELLSQVLNGNKVASEALAKVVHQDVAFTDPTLDSTEINVPQDILGIWVDPIDSTYQYIKGSTDIKSNQGIFPCGLQCVTILIGVYDIQTGVPLMGVINQPFVSRDPNTLRWKGQCYWGLSYMGTNMHSLQLTVSRRNSSETHTENTGSGAAFCPSFSAVISTSEKETIKAALSRVCGDRIFGAAGAGYKSLCVVQGLVDVYIFSEDTTFKWDSCAAHAILRAMGGGIVDLKECLERNPETGLDLPQLVYHVENEGAAGVDRWANKGGLIAYRSRKRLETFLSLLVQNLAPAEMQT
;
A
#
# COMPACT_ATOMS: atom_id res chain seq x y z
N MET A 1 -20.03 -2.05 19.51
CA MET A 1 -19.43 -3.38 19.24
C MET A 1 -17.98 -3.31 19.70
N SER A 2 -17.58 -4.06 20.73
CA SER A 2 -16.20 -4.03 21.24
C SER A 2 -15.31 -4.86 20.33
N LEU A 3 -14.49 -4.21 19.50
CA LEU A 3 -13.40 -4.89 18.78
C LEU A 3 -12.40 -5.39 19.83
N LEU A 4 -12.47 -6.68 20.17
CA LEU A 4 -11.51 -7.30 21.08
C LEU A 4 -10.21 -7.57 20.31
N ILE A 5 -9.35 -6.55 20.21
CA ILE A 5 -8.01 -6.74 19.65
C ILE A 5 -7.15 -7.40 20.73
N THR A 6 -6.78 -8.65 20.48
CA THR A 6 -6.01 -9.48 21.43
C THR A 6 -4.57 -9.54 20.95
N TRP A 7 -3.62 -8.94 21.67
CA TRP A 7 -2.18 -9.08 21.38
C TRP A 7 -1.51 -9.93 22.45
N PHE A 8 -0.48 -10.68 22.07
CA PHE A 8 0.36 -11.40 23.01
C PHE A 8 1.72 -10.73 23.11
N VAL A 9 2.13 -10.37 24.33
CA VAL A 9 3.49 -9.93 24.60
C VAL A 9 4.17 -10.95 25.51
N PHE A 10 5.42 -11.27 25.16
CA PHE A 10 6.30 -12.10 25.96
C PHE A 10 7.26 -11.20 26.74
N THR A 11 6.97 -11.00 28.01
CA THR A 11 7.91 -10.37 28.95
C THR A 11 8.23 -11.38 30.03
N LEU A 12 9.52 -11.59 30.32
CA LEU A 12 10.01 -12.54 31.34
C LEU A 12 9.52 -14.00 31.17
N GLY A 13 9.06 -14.38 29.97
CA GLY A 13 8.51 -15.72 29.68
C GLY A 13 7.01 -15.87 29.93
N GLU A 14 6.33 -14.83 30.41
CA GLU A 14 4.88 -14.82 30.60
C GLU A 14 4.16 -14.35 29.34
N LYS A 15 3.00 -14.97 29.06
CA LYS A 15 2.13 -14.61 27.94
C LYS A 15 1.05 -13.66 28.43
N ILE A 16 1.20 -12.37 28.15
CA ILE A 16 0.20 -11.36 28.55
C ILE A 16 -0.80 -11.17 27.42
N ILE A 17 -2.10 -11.22 27.75
CA ILE A 17 -3.18 -10.87 26.83
C ILE A 17 -3.43 -9.37 26.93
N LEU A 18 -3.03 -8.63 25.91
CA LEU A 18 -3.35 -7.21 25.79
C LEU A 18 -4.78 -7.03 25.30
N ARG A 19 -5.51 -6.18 26.02
CA ARG A 19 -6.85 -5.69 25.69
C ARG A 19 -6.94 -4.22 26.08
N LEU A 20 -7.73 -3.44 25.35
CA LEU A 20 -8.09 -2.11 25.81
C LEU A 20 -9.09 -2.24 26.96
N CYS A 21 -8.74 -1.73 28.14
CA CYS A 21 -9.61 -1.77 29.31
C CYS A 21 -10.66 -0.66 29.25
N SER A 22 -11.62 -0.67 30.18
CA SER A 22 -12.71 0.32 30.17
C SER A 22 -12.25 1.70 30.64
N THR A 23 -11.18 1.78 31.43
CA THR A 23 -10.59 3.05 31.87
C THR A 23 -9.11 3.18 31.50
N GLU A 24 -8.62 4.43 31.51
CA GLU A 24 -7.22 4.77 31.29
C GLU A 24 -6.32 4.10 32.35
N GLU A 25 -6.73 4.11 33.61
CA GLU A 25 -5.97 3.54 34.74
C GLU A 25 -5.79 2.02 34.59
N GLU A 26 -6.87 1.30 34.27
CA GLU A 26 -6.81 -0.16 34.05
C GLU A 26 -5.92 -0.52 32.86
N THR A 27 -5.90 0.33 31.83
CA THR A 27 -5.04 0.14 30.65
C THR A 27 -3.58 0.41 31.00
N ALA A 28 -3.31 1.46 31.79
CA ALA A 28 -1.97 1.77 32.27
C ALA A 28 -1.42 0.66 33.19
N GLU A 29 -2.24 0.06 34.04
CA GLU A 29 -1.84 -1.07 34.88
C GLU A 29 -1.45 -2.29 34.04
N LEU A 30 -2.26 -2.64 33.03
CA LEU A 30 -1.95 -3.74 32.11
C LEU A 30 -0.65 -3.49 31.33
N LEU A 31 -0.45 -2.27 30.80
CA LEU A 31 0.78 -1.90 30.10
C LEU A 31 1.99 -1.91 31.03
N SER A 32 1.82 -1.60 32.32
CA SER A 32 2.91 -1.64 33.30
C SER A 32 3.48 -3.05 33.47
N GLN A 33 2.64 -4.08 33.40
CA GLN A 33 3.09 -5.49 33.42
C GLN A 33 3.96 -5.83 32.21
N VAL A 34 3.63 -5.28 31.04
CA VAL A 34 4.39 -5.45 29.80
C VAL A 34 5.70 -4.65 29.84
N LEU A 35 5.70 -3.48 30.46
CA LEU A 35 6.83 -2.55 30.45
C LEU A 35 7.70 -2.65 31.73
N ASN A 36 7.74 -3.82 32.36
CA ASN A 36 8.54 -4.11 33.57
C ASN A 36 8.33 -3.08 34.71
N GLY A 37 7.09 -2.67 34.94
CA GLY A 37 6.73 -1.71 35.98
C GLY A 37 6.91 -0.24 35.60
N ASN A 38 7.22 0.08 34.34
CA ASN A 38 7.42 1.47 33.89
C ASN A 38 6.09 2.24 33.82
N LYS A 39 5.69 2.87 34.93
CA LYS A 39 4.44 3.63 35.03
C LYS A 39 4.37 4.81 34.07
N VAL A 40 5.44 5.58 33.93
CA VAL A 40 5.47 6.79 33.09
C VAL A 40 5.15 6.45 31.63
N ALA A 41 5.78 5.41 31.07
CA ALA A 41 5.50 4.98 29.71
C ALA A 41 4.08 4.39 29.56
N SER A 42 3.62 3.66 30.58
CA SER A 42 2.30 3.01 30.58
C SER A 42 1.16 4.03 30.59
N GLU A 43 1.24 5.02 31.48
CA GLU A 43 0.27 6.13 31.58
C GLU A 43 0.27 6.97 30.30
N ALA A 44 1.44 7.28 29.73
CA ALA A 44 1.53 8.04 28.49
C ALA A 44 0.88 7.32 27.30
N LEU A 45 1.07 5.99 27.18
CA LEU A 45 0.43 5.19 26.14
C LEU A 45 -1.08 5.04 26.37
N ALA A 46 -1.49 4.74 27.61
CA ALA A 46 -2.91 4.58 27.96
C ALA A 46 -3.70 5.85 27.64
N LYS A 47 -3.16 7.02 27.98
CA LYS A 47 -3.75 8.32 27.68
C LYS A 47 -4.03 8.53 26.19
N VAL A 48 -3.08 8.15 25.32
CA VAL A 48 -3.24 8.32 23.86
C VAL A 48 -4.26 7.33 23.30
N VAL A 49 -4.30 6.09 23.80
CA VAL A 49 -5.24 5.07 23.31
C VAL A 49 -6.68 5.35 23.73
N HIS A 50 -6.89 6.00 24.88
CA HIS A 50 -8.21 6.45 25.36
C HIS A 50 -8.62 7.83 24.84
N GLN A 51 -7.76 8.51 24.10
CA GLN A 51 -8.08 9.83 23.57
C GLN A 51 -9.10 9.73 22.44
N ASP A 52 -10.27 10.33 22.63
CA ASP A 52 -11.26 10.48 21.55
C ASP A 52 -10.71 11.37 20.44
N VAL A 53 -10.82 10.88 19.20
CA VAL A 53 -10.42 11.62 17.99
C VAL A 53 -11.66 11.80 17.12
N ALA A 54 -12.02 13.06 16.88
CA ALA A 54 -13.00 13.41 15.85
C ALA A 54 -12.28 13.61 14.51
N PHE A 55 -12.62 12.76 13.53
CA PHE A 55 -12.14 12.88 12.16
C PHE A 55 -13.32 12.70 11.22
N THR A 56 -13.55 13.66 10.33
CA THR A 56 -14.67 13.68 9.38
C THR A 56 -14.17 13.96 7.97
N ASP A 57 -14.84 13.38 6.99
CA ASP A 57 -14.64 13.67 5.57
C ASP A 57 -16.00 14.03 4.99
N PRO A 58 -16.22 15.27 4.49
CA PRO A 58 -17.51 15.70 3.97
C PRO A 58 -18.08 14.81 2.86
N THR A 59 -17.20 14.14 2.10
CA THR A 59 -17.58 13.23 1.02
C THR A 59 -18.18 11.94 1.57
N LEU A 60 -17.63 11.43 2.68
CA LEU A 60 -18.17 10.25 3.36
C LEU A 60 -19.44 10.62 4.13
N ASP A 61 -19.48 11.78 4.78
CA ASP A 61 -20.65 12.24 5.55
C ASP A 61 -21.90 12.44 4.67
N SER A 62 -21.71 12.70 3.38
CA SER A 62 -22.79 12.89 2.41
C SER A 62 -23.22 11.61 1.70
N THR A 63 -22.59 10.48 2.00
CA THR A 63 -22.83 9.21 1.28
C THR A 63 -23.34 8.13 2.21
N GLU A 64 -24.54 7.60 1.92
CA GLU A 64 -25.09 6.44 2.63
C GLU A 64 -24.92 5.18 1.78
N ILE A 65 -24.03 4.28 2.20
CA ILE A 65 -23.86 2.95 1.61
C ILE A 65 -24.00 1.91 2.71
N ASN A 66 -24.92 0.97 2.50
CA ASN A 66 -25.13 -0.14 3.42
C ASN A 66 -24.47 -1.41 2.85
N VAL A 67 -23.43 -1.88 3.53
CA VAL A 67 -22.78 -3.16 3.22
C VAL A 67 -23.11 -4.12 4.36
N PRO A 68 -23.68 -5.31 4.08
CA PRO A 68 -23.99 -6.29 5.12
C PRO A 68 -22.73 -6.66 5.91
N GLN A 69 -22.80 -6.60 7.24
CA GLN A 69 -21.63 -6.79 8.09
C GLN A 69 -21.12 -8.25 8.08
N ASP A 70 -22.01 -9.21 7.84
CA ASP A 70 -21.75 -10.64 7.82
C ASP A 70 -20.90 -11.10 6.64
N ILE A 71 -20.75 -10.27 5.60
CA ILE A 71 -19.86 -10.56 4.46
C ILE A 71 -18.47 -9.91 4.60
N LEU A 72 -18.21 -9.15 5.66
CA LEU A 72 -16.99 -8.34 5.78
C LEU A 72 -15.89 -9.03 6.58
N GLY A 73 -14.74 -9.20 5.94
CA GLY A 73 -13.46 -9.51 6.57
C GLY A 73 -12.57 -8.27 6.60
N ILE A 74 -11.72 -8.14 7.64
CA ILE A 74 -10.80 -7.00 7.78
C ILE A 74 -9.38 -7.51 7.96
N TRP A 75 -8.47 -6.99 7.12
CA TRP A 75 -7.03 -7.13 7.28
C TRP A 75 -6.44 -5.80 7.78
N VAL A 76 -5.58 -5.86 8.79
CA VAL A 76 -4.97 -4.68 9.40
C VAL A 76 -3.45 -4.86 9.44
N ASP A 77 -2.72 -3.89 8.90
CA ASP A 77 -1.34 -3.64 9.26
C ASP A 77 -1.27 -2.37 10.13
N PRO A 78 -0.99 -2.51 11.44
CA PRO A 78 -1.00 -1.38 12.35
C PRO A 78 0.11 -0.38 12.05
N ILE A 79 1.30 -0.83 11.63
CA ILE A 79 2.48 0.01 11.35
C ILE A 79 3.33 -0.68 10.26
N ASP A 80 2.94 -0.48 9.00
CA ASP A 80 3.74 -0.89 7.84
C ASP A 80 5.07 -0.12 7.85
N SER A 81 6.13 -0.80 7.40
CA SER A 81 7.49 -0.28 7.40
C SER A 81 8.05 -0.03 8.80
N THR A 82 7.83 -0.96 9.73
CA THR A 82 8.32 -0.92 11.12
C THR A 82 9.82 -0.57 11.22
N TYR A 83 10.67 -1.04 10.29
CA TYR A 83 12.10 -0.64 10.27
C TYR A 83 12.30 0.87 10.10
N GLN A 84 11.55 1.52 9.22
CA GLN A 84 11.63 2.97 9.02
C GLN A 84 11.06 3.73 10.20
N TYR A 85 9.99 3.21 10.80
CA TYR A 85 9.41 3.75 12.03
C TYR A 85 10.45 3.78 13.17
N ILE A 86 11.14 2.66 13.40
CA ILE A 86 12.17 2.55 14.43
C ILE A 86 13.40 3.41 14.09
N LYS A 87 13.83 3.44 12.82
CA LYS A 87 14.98 4.24 12.38
C LYS A 87 14.75 5.74 12.55
N GLY A 88 13.51 6.20 12.41
CA GLY A 88 13.11 7.57 12.76
C GLY A 88 13.76 8.67 11.92
N SER A 89 14.22 8.39 10.70
CA SER A 89 14.85 9.40 9.84
C SER A 89 13.82 10.43 9.37
N THR A 90 14.11 11.71 9.56
CA THR A 90 13.15 12.82 9.37
C THR A 90 13.54 13.80 8.25
N ASP A 91 14.79 13.74 7.82
CA ASP A 91 15.50 14.68 6.96
C ASP A 91 15.77 14.12 5.55
N ILE A 92 15.04 13.08 5.15
CA ILE A 92 15.15 12.45 3.84
C ILE A 92 14.48 13.32 2.78
N LYS A 93 15.17 13.56 1.67
CA LYS A 93 14.61 14.25 0.51
C LYS A 93 13.92 13.26 -0.43
N SER A 94 12.75 13.64 -0.94
CA SER A 94 12.07 12.89 -1.99
C SER A 94 12.80 13.02 -3.32
N ASN A 95 12.83 11.95 -4.10
CA ASN A 95 13.16 11.98 -5.53
C ASN A 95 11.85 12.01 -6.33
N GLN A 96 11.57 13.12 -7.03
CA GLN A 96 10.32 13.31 -7.79
C GLN A 96 9.03 13.06 -6.97
N GLY A 97 9.03 13.44 -5.69
CA GLY A 97 7.89 13.25 -4.78
C GLY A 97 7.85 11.88 -4.08
N ILE A 98 8.76 10.96 -4.42
CA ILE A 98 8.84 9.62 -3.83
C ILE A 98 9.98 9.59 -2.81
N PHE A 99 9.68 9.19 -1.58
CA PHE A 99 10.67 9.06 -0.51
C PHE A 99 11.30 7.66 -0.57
N PRO A 100 12.63 7.53 -0.69
CA PRO A 100 13.28 6.23 -0.71
C PRO A 100 13.26 5.53 0.65
N CYS A 101 13.27 6.30 1.73
CA CYS A 101 13.22 5.86 3.12
C CYS A 101 12.77 7.01 4.04
N GLY A 102 12.73 6.76 5.35
CA GLY A 102 12.31 7.73 6.37
C GLY A 102 10.90 7.51 6.88
N LEU A 103 10.50 8.32 7.85
CA LEU A 103 9.18 8.23 8.48
C LEU A 103 8.02 8.40 7.49
N GLN A 104 8.25 9.09 6.37
CA GLN A 104 7.29 9.21 5.28
C GLN A 104 6.89 7.85 4.69
N CYS A 105 7.73 6.82 4.78
CA CYS A 105 7.40 5.49 4.27
C CYS A 105 6.51 4.66 5.23
N VAL A 106 6.17 5.17 6.42
CA VAL A 106 5.33 4.49 7.40
C VAL A 106 3.85 4.72 7.06
N THR A 107 3.07 3.64 7.03
CA THR A 107 1.63 3.70 6.79
C THR A 107 0.86 2.79 7.75
N ILE A 108 -0.39 3.14 8.02
CA ILE A 108 -1.37 2.30 8.70
C ILE A 108 -2.35 1.83 7.64
N LEU A 109 -2.56 0.52 7.55
CA LEU A 109 -3.36 -0.10 6.50
C LEU A 109 -4.55 -0.83 7.11
N ILE A 110 -5.75 -0.47 6.68
CA ILE A 110 -6.99 -1.14 7.08
C ILE A 110 -7.75 -1.47 5.80
N GLY A 111 -7.76 -2.75 5.43
CA GLY A 111 -8.43 -3.25 4.23
C GLY A 111 -9.64 -4.10 4.59
N VAL A 112 -10.77 -3.82 3.97
CA VAL A 112 -12.00 -4.59 4.12
C VAL A 112 -12.27 -5.36 2.84
N TYR A 113 -12.56 -6.64 2.95
CA TYR A 113 -12.82 -7.53 1.82
C TYR A 113 -14.08 -8.36 2.05
N ASP A 114 -14.63 -8.90 0.96
CA ASP A 114 -15.75 -9.83 0.97
C ASP A 114 -15.23 -11.24 1.32
N ILE A 115 -15.74 -11.85 2.39
CA ILE A 115 -15.27 -13.17 2.86
C ILE A 115 -15.64 -14.32 1.91
N GLN A 116 -16.68 -14.16 1.09
CA GLN A 116 -17.15 -15.20 0.17
C GLN A 116 -16.38 -15.17 -1.14
N THR A 117 -16.09 -13.97 -1.66
CA THR A 117 -15.42 -13.81 -2.96
C THR A 117 -13.93 -13.47 -2.85
N GLY A 118 -13.48 -13.01 -1.69
CA GLY A 118 -12.12 -12.53 -1.47
C GLY A 118 -11.81 -11.17 -2.06
N VAL A 119 -12.78 -10.48 -2.66
CA VAL A 119 -12.57 -9.20 -3.35
C VAL A 119 -12.46 -8.06 -2.32
N PRO A 120 -11.46 -7.17 -2.42
CA PRO A 120 -11.37 -6.03 -1.51
C PRO A 120 -12.41 -4.96 -1.87
N LEU A 121 -13.13 -4.48 -0.86
CA LEU A 121 -14.29 -3.60 -0.96
C LEU A 121 -13.97 -2.18 -0.51
N MET A 122 -13.30 -2.02 0.63
CA MET A 122 -12.97 -0.72 1.22
C MET A 122 -11.55 -0.71 1.73
N GLY A 123 -10.90 0.45 1.70
CA GLY A 123 -9.52 0.58 2.17
C GLY A 123 -9.26 1.93 2.78
N VAL A 124 -8.46 1.94 3.84
CA VAL A 124 -7.91 3.14 4.46
C VAL A 124 -6.39 3.00 4.53
N ILE A 125 -5.69 4.01 4.03
CA ILE A 125 -4.26 4.19 4.22
C ILE A 125 -4.06 5.50 4.97
N ASN A 126 -3.53 5.44 6.20
CA ASN A 126 -3.15 6.64 6.92
C ASN A 126 -1.62 6.74 6.99
N GLN A 127 -1.06 7.85 6.50
CA GLN A 127 0.36 8.15 6.54
C GLN A 127 0.60 9.12 7.71
N PRO A 128 1.15 8.68 8.86
CA PRO A 128 1.21 9.53 10.05
C PRO A 128 2.20 10.71 9.93
N PHE A 129 3.23 10.54 9.09
CA PHE A 129 4.38 11.43 9.02
C PHE A 129 4.56 12.01 7.60
N VAL A 130 3.70 12.94 7.19
CA VAL A 130 3.78 13.55 5.84
C VAL A 130 4.63 14.81 5.86
N SER A 131 4.30 15.75 6.74
CA SER A 131 5.01 17.01 6.87
C SER A 131 5.32 17.30 8.33
N ARG A 132 6.50 17.84 8.59
CA ARG A 132 6.96 18.23 9.93
C ARG A 132 7.11 19.74 9.98
N ASP A 133 6.48 20.36 10.97
CA ASP A 133 6.67 21.77 11.24
C ASP A 133 8.08 21.98 11.85
N PRO A 134 8.95 22.80 11.25
CA PRO A 134 10.33 22.97 11.72
C PRO A 134 10.43 23.70 13.06
N ASN A 135 9.41 24.47 13.46
CA ASN A 135 9.41 25.24 14.70
C ASN A 135 8.82 24.42 15.87
N THR A 136 7.69 23.75 15.63
CA THR A 136 7.01 22.98 16.69
C THR A 136 7.43 21.52 16.75
N LEU A 137 8.18 21.06 15.73
CA LEU A 137 8.60 19.67 15.53
C LEU A 137 7.42 18.68 15.40
N ARG A 138 6.18 19.15 15.30
CA ARG A 138 4.98 18.33 15.17
C ARG A 138 4.82 17.82 13.75
N TRP A 139 4.36 16.58 13.66
CA TRP A 139 4.01 15.95 12.39
C TRP A 139 2.54 16.18 12.07
N LYS A 140 2.27 16.33 10.78
CA LYS A 140 0.92 16.25 10.20
C LYS A 140 0.88 15.02 9.28
N GLY A 141 -0.12 14.19 9.50
CA GLY A 141 -0.40 13.03 8.67
C GLY A 141 -1.37 13.33 7.52
N GLN A 142 -1.65 12.32 6.72
CA GLN A 142 -2.66 12.36 5.65
C GLN A 142 -3.37 11.00 5.58
N CYS A 143 -4.69 11.04 5.44
CA CYS A 143 -5.53 9.86 5.32
C CYS A 143 -6.07 9.73 3.89
N TYR A 144 -6.03 8.51 3.37
CA TYR A 144 -6.57 8.13 2.07
C TYR A 144 -7.57 7.01 2.25
N TRP A 145 -8.68 7.07 1.53
CA TRP A 145 -9.70 6.04 1.58
C TRP A 145 -10.30 5.78 0.20
N GLY A 146 -10.92 4.62 0.06
CA GLY A 146 -11.61 4.21 -1.16
C GLY A 146 -12.61 3.11 -0.91
N LEU A 147 -13.66 3.09 -1.72
CA LEU A 147 -14.77 2.13 -1.68
C LEU A 147 -15.12 1.70 -3.10
N SER A 148 -15.23 0.39 -3.31
CA SER A 148 -15.70 -0.23 -4.55
C SER A 148 -16.73 -1.30 -4.20
N TYR A 149 -18.01 -0.98 -4.32
CA TYR A 149 -19.10 -1.90 -3.96
C TYR A 149 -20.29 -1.74 -4.92
N MET A 150 -20.73 -2.85 -5.53
CA MET A 150 -21.92 -2.90 -6.42
C MET A 150 -21.95 -1.80 -7.51
N GLY A 151 -20.79 -1.49 -8.09
CA GLY A 151 -20.67 -0.46 -9.14
C GLY A 151 -20.45 0.97 -8.62
N THR A 152 -20.67 1.20 -7.33
CA THR A 152 -20.31 2.46 -6.66
C THR A 152 -18.81 2.48 -6.40
N ASN A 153 -18.13 3.49 -6.93
CA ASN A 153 -16.69 3.67 -6.77
C ASN A 153 -16.41 5.09 -6.26
N MET A 154 -15.73 5.18 -5.12
CA MET A 154 -15.42 6.45 -4.45
C MET A 154 -14.03 6.40 -3.86
N HIS A 155 -13.33 7.54 -3.82
CA HIS A 155 -12.03 7.65 -3.18
C HIS A 155 -11.73 9.08 -2.74
N SER A 156 -10.84 9.23 -1.75
CA SER A 156 -10.49 10.53 -1.16
C SER A 156 -9.66 11.46 -2.05
N LEU A 157 -8.99 10.90 -3.07
CA LEU A 157 -8.16 11.68 -3.98
C LEU A 157 -9.05 12.50 -4.93
N GLN A 158 -9.23 13.77 -4.62
CA GLN A 158 -9.79 14.70 -5.60
C GLN A 158 -8.81 14.85 -6.75
N LEU A 159 -9.31 14.70 -7.99
CA LEU A 159 -8.56 15.07 -9.18
C LEU A 159 -8.27 16.57 -9.07
N THR A 160 -7.06 16.94 -8.65
CA THR A 160 -6.52 18.24 -9.00
C THR A 160 -6.41 18.24 -10.52
N VAL A 161 -7.45 18.75 -11.18
CA VAL A 161 -7.32 19.31 -12.51
C VAL A 161 -6.46 20.54 -12.34
N SER A 162 -5.16 20.30 -12.15
CA SER A 162 -4.14 21.28 -12.44
C SER A 162 -4.39 21.62 -13.91
N ARG A 163 -5.03 22.78 -14.16
CA ARG A 163 -4.84 23.50 -15.41
C ARG A 163 -3.33 23.64 -15.53
N ARG A 164 -2.68 22.69 -16.21
CA ARG A 164 -1.38 22.92 -16.80
C ARG A 164 -1.63 24.10 -17.70
N ASN A 165 -1.20 25.27 -17.23
CA ASN A 165 -1.17 26.47 -18.03
C ASN A 165 -0.47 26.08 -19.32
N SER A 166 -1.23 26.17 -20.40
CA SER A 166 -0.79 26.17 -21.77
C SER A 166 0.19 27.33 -21.96
N SER A 167 1.43 27.10 -21.55
CA SER A 167 2.57 27.96 -21.79
C SER A 167 3.86 27.14 -21.71
N GLU A 168 3.88 26.01 -22.42
CA GLU A 168 5.13 25.46 -22.95
C GLU A 168 5.11 25.79 -24.44
N THR A 169 5.81 26.86 -24.78
CA THR A 169 6.21 27.21 -26.13
C THR A 169 6.85 25.99 -26.78
N HIS A 170 6.15 25.42 -27.77
CA HIS A 170 6.73 24.50 -28.74
C HIS A 170 7.92 25.19 -29.42
N THR A 171 9.14 24.85 -29.00
CA THR A 171 10.29 24.89 -29.90
C THR A 171 10.30 23.57 -30.66
N GLU A 172 9.76 23.64 -31.88
CA GLU A 172 10.00 22.65 -32.92
C GLU A 172 11.50 22.50 -33.13
N ASN A 173 12.06 21.37 -32.68
CA ASN A 173 13.31 20.86 -33.23
C ASN A 173 13.01 19.51 -33.87
N THR A 174 12.82 19.57 -35.19
CA THR A 174 12.91 18.47 -36.13
C THR A 174 14.20 17.67 -35.94
N GLY A 175 14.07 16.38 -35.63
CA GLY A 175 15.21 15.45 -35.63
C GLY A 175 14.87 14.06 -35.12
N SER A 176 14.67 13.12 -36.07
CA SER A 176 14.59 11.66 -35.93
C SER A 176 13.30 11.04 -35.35
N GLY A 177 12.65 10.20 -36.17
CA GLY A 177 11.44 9.45 -35.82
C GLY A 177 11.74 8.28 -34.90
N ALA A 178 11.80 8.54 -33.60
CA ALA A 178 11.60 7.53 -32.58
C ALA A 178 10.12 7.56 -32.18
N ALA A 179 9.41 6.44 -32.39
CA ALA A 179 8.05 6.27 -31.91
C ALA A 179 7.96 6.66 -30.42
N PHE A 180 7.00 7.51 -30.07
CA PHE A 180 6.69 7.87 -28.69
C PHE A 180 6.37 6.58 -27.89
N CYS A 181 7.36 5.95 -27.29
CA CYS A 181 7.14 4.91 -26.30
C CYS A 181 6.57 5.63 -25.06
N PRO A 182 5.37 5.29 -24.56
CA PRO A 182 4.84 5.93 -23.38
C PRO A 182 5.80 5.66 -22.21
N SER A 183 6.49 6.69 -21.72
CA SER A 183 7.43 6.51 -20.60
C SER A 183 6.67 6.04 -19.36
N PHE A 184 6.93 4.80 -18.96
CA PHE A 184 6.43 4.24 -17.72
C PHE A 184 7.31 4.65 -16.55
N SER A 185 6.73 4.65 -15.35
CA SER A 185 7.43 4.85 -14.10
C SER A 185 7.07 3.76 -13.11
N ALA A 186 8.08 3.24 -12.42
CA ALA A 186 7.93 2.13 -11.50
C ALA A 186 8.50 2.48 -10.12
N VAL A 187 7.81 2.07 -9.06
CA VAL A 187 8.41 1.98 -7.73
C VAL A 187 8.69 0.52 -7.40
N ILE A 188 9.83 0.23 -6.78
CA ILE A 188 10.27 -1.12 -6.42
C ILE A 188 10.87 -1.16 -5.02
N SER A 189 10.97 -2.35 -4.44
CA SER A 189 11.82 -2.55 -3.27
C SER A 189 13.29 -2.36 -3.63
N THR A 190 14.10 -1.84 -2.71
CA THR A 190 15.56 -1.81 -2.89
C THR A 190 16.17 -3.22 -3.01
N SER A 191 15.53 -4.21 -2.37
CA SER A 191 15.88 -5.63 -2.40
C SER A 191 15.36 -6.39 -3.63
N GLU A 192 14.79 -5.70 -4.63
CA GLU A 192 14.22 -6.35 -5.81
C GLU A 192 15.29 -7.09 -6.64
N LYS A 193 14.88 -8.17 -7.32
CA LYS A 193 15.75 -9.03 -8.15
C LYS A 193 16.39 -8.24 -9.29
N GLU A 194 17.66 -8.53 -9.56
CA GLU A 194 18.41 -7.83 -10.60
C GLU A 194 17.82 -8.06 -12.00
N THR A 195 17.24 -9.24 -12.24
CA THR A 195 16.54 -9.55 -13.50
C THR A 195 15.35 -8.64 -13.74
N ILE A 196 14.54 -8.38 -12.69
CA ILE A 196 13.40 -7.47 -12.75
C ILE A 196 13.87 -6.03 -12.90
N LYS A 197 14.90 -5.61 -12.16
CA LYS A 197 15.51 -4.28 -12.29
C LYS A 197 16.01 -4.03 -13.71
N ALA A 198 16.75 -4.98 -14.29
CA ALA A 198 17.28 -4.87 -15.64
C ALA A 198 16.17 -4.76 -16.69
N ALA A 199 15.12 -5.57 -16.59
CA ALA A 199 13.97 -5.48 -17.49
C ALA A 199 13.22 -4.15 -17.33
N LEU A 200 13.00 -3.70 -16.10
CA LEU A 200 12.40 -2.40 -15.80
C LEU A 200 13.23 -1.25 -16.37
N SER A 201 14.56 -1.29 -16.28
CA SER A 201 15.42 -0.22 -16.83
C SER A 201 15.25 -0.05 -18.34
N ARG A 202 14.91 -1.12 -19.07
CA ARG A 202 14.62 -1.06 -20.50
C ARG A 202 13.23 -0.48 -20.79
N VAL A 203 12.25 -0.68 -19.90
CA VAL A 203 10.86 -0.23 -20.07
C VAL A 203 10.62 1.19 -19.53
N CYS A 204 11.18 1.50 -18.36
CA CYS A 204 10.96 2.75 -17.62
C CYS A 204 12.14 3.73 -17.75
N GLY A 205 13.29 3.30 -18.26
CA GLY A 205 14.52 4.09 -18.23
C GLY A 205 14.90 4.48 -16.81
N ASP A 206 15.21 5.76 -16.60
CA ASP A 206 15.60 6.30 -15.29
C ASP A 206 14.43 6.52 -14.32
N ARG A 207 13.19 6.23 -14.74
CA ARG A 207 11.98 6.45 -13.92
C ARG A 207 11.65 5.25 -13.03
N ILE A 208 12.68 4.68 -12.40
CA ILE A 208 12.57 3.59 -11.44
C ILE A 208 13.00 4.11 -10.08
N PHE A 209 12.11 3.99 -9.11
CA PHE A 209 12.31 4.53 -7.77
C PHE A 209 12.37 3.39 -6.76
N GLY A 210 13.47 3.31 -6.00
CA GLY A 210 13.52 2.43 -4.83
C GLY A 210 12.85 3.09 -3.63
N ALA A 211 11.94 2.39 -2.95
CA ALA A 211 11.27 2.90 -1.74
C ALA A 211 10.99 1.81 -0.69
N ALA A 212 11.07 2.21 0.58
CA ALA A 212 10.65 1.39 1.73
C ALA A 212 9.11 1.39 1.92
N GLY A 213 8.60 0.42 2.68
CA GLY A 213 7.17 0.27 3.02
C GLY A 213 6.32 -0.31 1.88
N ALA A 214 5.61 -1.41 2.14
CA ALA A 214 4.77 -2.04 1.13
C ALA A 214 3.51 -1.20 0.86
N GLY A 215 2.91 -0.69 1.93
CA GLY A 215 1.80 0.25 1.90
C GLY A 215 2.19 1.57 1.26
N TYR A 216 3.37 2.12 1.59
CA TYR A 216 3.86 3.37 0.98
C TYR A 216 4.10 3.25 -0.53
N LYS A 217 4.71 2.15 -1.01
CA LYS A 217 4.88 1.91 -2.46
C LYS A 217 3.54 1.82 -3.18
N SER A 218 2.56 1.15 -2.59
CA SER A 218 1.20 1.09 -3.14
C SER A 218 0.52 2.47 -3.12
N LEU A 219 0.75 3.27 -2.07
CA LEU A 219 0.27 4.64 -1.97
C LEU A 219 0.85 5.53 -3.08
N CYS A 220 2.11 5.35 -3.49
CA CYS A 220 2.68 6.08 -4.62
C CYS A 220 1.90 5.84 -5.93
N VAL A 221 1.39 4.62 -6.15
CA VAL A 221 0.54 4.29 -7.30
C VAL A 221 -0.84 4.92 -7.14
N VAL A 222 -1.44 4.84 -5.95
CA VAL A 222 -2.73 5.45 -5.61
C VAL A 222 -2.71 6.97 -5.89
N GLN A 223 -1.66 7.65 -5.45
CA GLN A 223 -1.45 9.08 -5.67
C GLN A 223 -1.10 9.43 -7.14
N GLY A 224 -0.73 8.45 -7.96
CA GLY A 224 -0.28 8.66 -9.33
C GLY A 224 1.12 9.26 -9.45
N LEU A 225 1.97 9.08 -8.44
CA LEU A 225 3.39 9.46 -8.49
C LEU A 225 4.19 8.53 -9.42
N VAL A 226 3.76 7.27 -9.49
CA VAL A 226 4.28 6.24 -10.41
C VAL A 226 3.12 5.52 -11.11
N ASP A 227 3.42 4.88 -12.22
CA ASP A 227 2.43 4.12 -12.98
C ASP A 227 2.20 2.71 -12.41
N VAL A 228 3.28 2.08 -11.91
CA VAL A 228 3.25 0.72 -11.37
C VAL A 228 4.11 0.59 -10.10
N TYR A 229 3.67 -0.26 -9.19
CA TYR A 229 4.53 -0.82 -8.13
C TYR A 229 4.70 -2.31 -8.42
N ILE A 230 5.95 -2.77 -8.53
CA ILE A 230 6.28 -4.18 -8.72
C ILE A 230 7.04 -4.70 -7.52
N PHE A 231 6.70 -5.92 -7.13
CA PHE A 231 7.43 -6.70 -6.14
C PHE A 231 7.48 -8.17 -6.56
N SER A 232 8.67 -8.77 -6.65
CA SER A 232 8.80 -10.16 -7.16
C SER A 232 9.06 -11.25 -6.13
N GLU A 233 9.05 -10.91 -4.84
CA GLU A 233 9.25 -11.86 -3.75
C GLU A 233 7.94 -12.20 -3.03
N ASP A 234 7.97 -13.26 -2.23
CA ASP A 234 6.82 -13.79 -1.49
C ASP A 234 6.69 -13.18 -0.08
N THR A 235 7.36 -12.06 0.19
CA THR A 235 7.45 -11.45 1.52
C THR A 235 6.50 -10.27 1.74
N THR A 236 5.45 -10.17 0.92
CA THR A 236 4.28 -9.33 1.21
C THR A 236 3.10 -10.21 1.56
N PHE A 237 2.19 -9.70 2.37
CA PHE A 237 1.06 -10.45 2.90
C PHE A 237 -0.27 -9.77 2.59
N LYS A 238 -1.39 -10.41 2.95
CA LYS A 238 -2.75 -9.88 2.74
C LYS A 238 -2.94 -8.50 3.38
N TRP A 239 -2.40 -8.29 4.58
CA TRP A 239 -2.49 -7.00 5.29
C TRP A 239 -1.71 -5.86 4.62
N ASP A 240 -0.61 -6.17 3.91
CA ASP A 240 0.19 -5.15 3.20
C ASP A 240 -0.52 -4.57 1.97
N SER A 241 -1.41 -5.35 1.35
CA SER A 241 -1.98 -5.02 0.03
C SER A 241 -3.48 -4.75 0.03
N CYS A 242 -4.26 -5.32 0.96
CA CYS A 242 -5.73 -5.25 0.94
C CYS A 242 -6.28 -3.81 0.89
N ALA A 243 -5.78 -2.93 1.77
CA ALA A 243 -6.23 -1.54 1.86
C ALA A 243 -5.95 -0.78 0.55
N ALA A 244 -4.71 -0.87 0.05
CA ALA A 244 -4.33 -0.19 -1.19
C ALA A 244 -5.06 -0.77 -2.40
N HIS A 245 -5.28 -2.08 -2.44
CA HIS A 245 -6.02 -2.73 -3.51
C HIS A 245 -7.47 -2.22 -3.58
N ALA A 246 -8.17 -2.11 -2.45
CA ALA A 246 -9.52 -1.54 -2.43
C ALA A 246 -9.57 -0.12 -2.99
N ILE A 247 -8.61 0.74 -2.61
CA ILE A 247 -8.53 2.12 -3.12
C ILE A 247 -8.25 2.11 -4.63
N LEU A 248 -7.29 1.29 -5.11
CA LEU A 248 -6.96 1.20 -6.52
C LEU A 248 -8.15 0.69 -7.35
N ARG A 249 -8.95 -0.25 -6.83
CA ARG A 249 -10.19 -0.72 -7.50
C ARG A 249 -11.20 0.40 -7.68
N ALA A 250 -11.41 1.22 -6.65
CA ALA A 250 -12.28 2.40 -6.76
C ALA A 250 -11.80 3.40 -7.83
N MET A 251 -10.53 3.35 -8.23
CA MET A 251 -9.95 4.17 -9.29
C MET A 251 -9.93 3.50 -10.67
N GLY A 252 -10.44 2.27 -10.82
CA GLY A 252 -10.37 1.47 -12.05
C GLY A 252 -9.06 0.69 -12.24
N GLY A 253 -8.24 0.64 -11.19
CA GLY A 253 -7.01 -0.14 -11.09
C GLY A 253 -7.19 -1.42 -10.29
N GLY A 254 -6.10 -1.92 -9.73
CA GLY A 254 -6.09 -3.12 -8.89
C GLY A 254 -4.69 -3.53 -8.47
N ILE A 255 -4.59 -4.71 -7.85
CA ILE A 255 -3.32 -5.39 -7.58
C ILE A 255 -3.42 -6.81 -8.10
N VAL A 256 -2.52 -7.18 -8.99
CA VAL A 256 -2.48 -8.49 -9.65
C VAL A 256 -1.29 -9.31 -9.20
N ASP A 257 -1.40 -10.63 -9.29
CA ASP A 257 -0.30 -11.57 -9.11
C ASP A 257 0.71 -11.40 -10.24
N LEU A 258 1.97 -11.12 -9.90
CA LEU A 258 3.03 -10.90 -10.89
C LEU A 258 3.33 -12.17 -11.67
N LYS A 259 3.49 -13.30 -10.98
CA LYS A 259 3.88 -14.57 -11.61
C LYS A 259 2.79 -15.05 -12.56
N GLU A 260 1.53 -15.04 -12.14
CA GLU A 260 0.42 -15.41 -13.01
C GLU A 260 0.31 -14.48 -14.22
N CYS A 261 0.58 -13.17 -14.05
CA CYS A 261 0.62 -12.25 -15.19
C CYS A 261 1.73 -12.57 -16.21
N LEU A 262 2.90 -13.04 -15.74
CA LEU A 262 4.02 -13.41 -16.61
C LEU A 262 3.81 -14.76 -17.31
N GLU A 263 3.06 -15.68 -16.69
CA GLU A 263 2.74 -17.01 -17.23
C GLU A 263 1.47 -16.99 -18.12
N ARG A 264 0.66 -15.93 -18.03
CA ARG A 264 -0.61 -15.79 -18.75
C ARG A 264 -0.41 -15.71 -20.26
N ASN A 265 -1.18 -16.51 -21.01
CA ASN A 265 -1.35 -16.35 -22.44
C ASN A 265 -2.35 -15.19 -22.74
N PRO A 266 -1.96 -14.14 -23.47
CA PRO A 266 -2.83 -13.01 -23.82
C PRO A 266 -4.11 -13.40 -24.57
N GLU A 267 -4.14 -14.56 -25.26
CA GLU A 267 -5.25 -14.97 -26.11
C GLU A 267 -6.37 -15.71 -25.34
N THR A 268 -6.09 -16.27 -24.17
CA THR A 268 -7.04 -17.14 -23.42
C THR A 268 -7.53 -16.54 -22.10
N GLY A 269 -6.81 -15.57 -21.54
CA GLY A 269 -7.15 -14.95 -20.25
C GLY A 269 -7.88 -13.61 -20.41
N LEU A 270 -9.22 -13.61 -20.35
CA LEU A 270 -10.03 -12.39 -20.45
C LEU A 270 -9.85 -11.44 -19.26
N ASP A 271 -9.50 -11.95 -18.08
CA ASP A 271 -9.32 -11.14 -16.87
C ASP A 271 -7.91 -11.25 -16.29
N LEU A 272 -7.48 -10.14 -15.66
CA LEU A 272 -6.21 -10.06 -14.95
C LEU A 272 -6.32 -10.82 -13.62
N PRO A 273 -5.28 -11.57 -13.21
CA PRO A 273 -5.29 -12.35 -11.96
C PRO A 273 -5.18 -11.42 -10.75
N GLN A 274 -6.31 -10.87 -10.31
CA GLN A 274 -6.37 -9.98 -9.14
C GLN A 274 -6.05 -10.77 -7.87
N LEU A 275 -5.36 -10.14 -6.92
CA LEU A 275 -5.18 -10.72 -5.59
C LEU A 275 -6.52 -10.86 -4.88
N VAL A 276 -6.70 -12.01 -4.22
CA VAL A 276 -7.81 -12.32 -3.34
C VAL A 276 -7.35 -12.47 -1.89
N TYR A 277 -8.27 -12.22 -0.95
CA TYR A 277 -7.94 -12.04 0.48
C TYR A 277 -8.58 -13.05 1.43
N HIS A 278 -9.42 -13.95 0.92
CA HIS A 278 -10.14 -14.98 1.69
C HIS A 278 -9.47 -16.37 1.74
N VAL A 279 -8.50 -16.64 0.85
CA VAL A 279 -7.87 -17.97 0.73
C VAL A 279 -6.45 -17.95 1.27
N GLU A 280 -6.10 -19.01 2.00
CA GLU A 280 -4.73 -19.28 2.42
C GLU A 280 -3.95 -20.04 1.35
N ASN A 281 -2.63 -19.90 1.36
CA ASN A 281 -1.74 -20.68 0.51
C ASN A 281 -1.67 -22.13 1.02
N GLU A 282 -2.13 -23.08 0.21
CA GLU A 282 -2.05 -24.50 0.54
C GLU A 282 -0.63 -24.95 0.85
N GLY A 283 -0.47 -25.77 1.90
CA GLY A 283 0.81 -26.33 2.33
C GLY A 283 1.75 -25.34 3.04
N ALA A 284 1.38 -24.07 3.20
CA ALA A 284 2.17 -23.11 3.97
C ALA A 284 1.89 -23.19 5.48
N ALA A 285 2.90 -22.84 6.29
CA ALA A 285 2.80 -22.83 7.75
C ALA A 285 2.91 -21.40 8.30
N GLY A 286 2.30 -21.17 9.46
CA GLY A 286 2.39 -19.88 10.15
C GLY A 286 1.84 -18.70 9.32
N VAL A 287 2.61 -17.61 9.27
CA VAL A 287 2.24 -16.37 8.58
C VAL A 287 2.25 -16.51 7.06
N ASP A 288 3.05 -17.43 6.52
CA ASP A 288 3.23 -17.63 5.07
C ASP A 288 1.96 -18.15 4.37
N ARG A 289 0.99 -18.62 5.15
CA ARG A 289 -0.39 -18.92 4.70
C ARG A 289 -1.06 -17.70 4.06
N TRP A 290 -0.69 -16.50 4.50
CA TRP A 290 -1.29 -15.25 4.05
C TRP A 290 -0.36 -14.43 3.16
N ALA A 291 0.75 -15.01 2.70
CA ALA A 291 1.67 -14.35 1.77
C ALA A 291 1.04 -14.17 0.38
N ASN A 292 1.41 -13.11 -0.32
CA ASN A 292 1.16 -12.94 -1.75
C ASN A 292 2.29 -13.65 -2.51
N LYS A 293 2.16 -14.97 -2.67
CA LYS A 293 3.12 -15.78 -3.42
C LYS A 293 3.18 -15.33 -4.88
N GLY A 294 4.36 -15.41 -5.50
CA GLY A 294 4.55 -14.99 -6.89
C GLY A 294 4.78 -13.48 -7.06
N GLY A 295 4.69 -12.70 -5.98
CA GLY A 295 4.82 -11.26 -6.02
C GLY A 295 3.56 -10.55 -6.54
N LEU A 296 3.65 -9.24 -6.75
CA LEU A 296 2.51 -8.42 -7.13
C LEU A 296 2.87 -7.27 -8.08
N ILE A 297 1.86 -6.80 -8.80
CA ILE A 297 1.88 -5.52 -9.51
C ILE A 297 0.66 -4.70 -9.09
N ALA A 298 0.89 -3.55 -8.47
CA ALA A 298 -0.17 -2.57 -8.22
C ALA A 298 -0.21 -1.54 -9.35
N TYR A 299 -1.41 -1.21 -9.82
CA TYR A 299 -1.61 -0.33 -10.96
C TYR A 299 -2.93 0.46 -10.85
N ARG A 300 -2.98 1.63 -11.47
CA ARG A 300 -4.17 2.49 -11.48
C ARG A 300 -5.04 2.37 -12.75
N SER A 301 -4.46 1.93 -13.87
CA SER A 301 -5.17 1.82 -15.15
C SER A 301 -4.91 0.48 -15.84
N ARG A 302 -5.96 -0.32 -16.04
CA ARG A 302 -5.88 -1.62 -16.73
C ARG A 302 -5.22 -1.52 -18.10
N LYS A 303 -5.60 -0.54 -18.92
CA LYS A 303 -5.02 -0.32 -20.25
C LYS A 303 -3.50 -0.09 -20.19
N ARG A 304 -3.05 0.70 -19.22
CA ARG A 304 -1.62 0.98 -19.04
C ARG A 304 -0.87 -0.25 -18.53
N LEU A 305 -1.46 -1.03 -17.63
CA LEU A 305 -0.86 -2.28 -17.17
C LEU A 305 -0.65 -3.28 -18.31
N GLU A 306 -1.65 -3.49 -19.18
CA GLU A 306 -1.51 -4.44 -20.30
C GLU A 306 -0.37 -4.03 -21.27
N THR A 307 -0.25 -2.73 -21.54
CA THR A 307 0.86 -2.19 -22.36
C THR A 307 2.20 -2.40 -21.65
N PHE A 308 2.24 -2.14 -20.35
CA PHE A 308 3.43 -2.31 -19.52
C PHE A 308 3.88 -3.78 -19.46
N LEU A 309 2.96 -4.72 -19.20
CA LEU A 309 3.23 -6.16 -19.16
C LEU A 309 3.79 -6.68 -20.49
N SER A 310 3.21 -6.24 -21.62
CA SER A 310 3.69 -6.61 -22.95
C SER A 310 5.17 -6.22 -23.15
N LEU A 311 5.56 -5.03 -22.70
CA LEU A 311 6.95 -4.57 -22.77
C LEU A 311 7.84 -5.29 -21.74
N LEU A 312 7.34 -5.54 -20.53
CA LEU A 312 8.10 -6.22 -19.48
C LEU A 312 8.46 -7.65 -19.90
N VAL A 313 7.51 -8.42 -20.42
CA VAL A 313 7.71 -9.81 -20.88
C VAL A 313 8.75 -9.88 -22.00
N GLN A 314 8.69 -8.96 -22.98
CA GLN A 314 9.69 -8.87 -24.06
C GLN A 314 11.11 -8.63 -23.52
N ASN A 315 11.24 -7.88 -22.43
CA ASN A 315 12.53 -7.53 -21.84
C ASN A 315 13.02 -8.53 -20.78
N LEU A 316 12.16 -9.45 -20.32
CA LEU A 316 12.51 -10.56 -19.43
C LEU A 316 12.98 -11.81 -20.19
N ALA A 317 12.58 -11.98 -21.45
CA ALA A 317 13.05 -13.08 -22.28
C ALA A 317 14.57 -12.99 -22.50
N PRO A 318 15.32 -14.11 -22.39
CA PRO A 318 16.74 -14.11 -22.73
C PRO A 318 16.93 -13.69 -24.19
N ALA A 319 17.94 -12.87 -24.46
CA ALA A 319 18.22 -12.24 -25.76
C ALA A 319 18.62 -13.23 -26.89
N GLU A 320 18.28 -14.51 -26.79
CA GLU A 320 18.68 -15.57 -27.73
C GLU A 320 17.60 -15.99 -28.74
N MET A 321 16.47 -15.27 -28.84
CA MET A 321 15.45 -15.51 -29.89
C MET A 321 15.21 -14.30 -30.80
N GLN A 322 16.28 -13.56 -31.11
CA GLN A 322 16.29 -12.60 -32.22
C GLN A 322 17.58 -12.79 -33.04
N THR A 323 17.64 -13.90 -33.78
CA THR A 323 18.51 -14.06 -34.96
C THR A 323 17.69 -14.50 -36.14
#